data_AF-A0A1C7LZP0-F1
#
_entry.id   AF-A0A1C7LZP0-F1
#
_cell.length_a   1.000
_cell.length_b   1.000
_cell.length_c   1.000
_cell.angle_alpha   90.00
_cell.angle_beta   90.00
_cell.angle_gamma   90.00
#
_symmetry.space_group_name_H-M   'P 1'
#
loop_
_entity.id
_entity.type
_entity.pdbx_description
1 polymer ?
#
loop_
_entity_poly.entity_id
_entity_poly.type
_entity_poly.pdbx_seq_one_letter_code
_entity_poly.pdbx_strand_id
1 'polypeptide(L)'
;MSAASTALAFDSAISSPSSYFNALFTFSSSSLLLLALSLCFLYFCAFAIYQLFLSPLSALPGPWYAAISDFWLTTHVVRLQQCKTVQTLFDKYGPVVRVGPNKVIFLDVTTMRSVYCVHKFDKSTYYKSLLTLVFSLSICCSLNDVFFHTI
;
A
#
# COMPACT_ATOMS: atom_id res chain seq x y z
N MET A 1 39.31 30.05 55.41
CA MET A 1 38.22 29.06 55.58
C MET A 1 36.90 29.80 55.33
N SER A 2 35.98 29.22 54.56
CA SER A 2 34.66 29.76 54.15
C SER A 2 34.58 30.45 52.78
N ALA A 3 34.73 29.67 51.71
CA ALA A 3 34.24 30.01 50.36
C ALA A 3 33.62 28.79 49.65
N ALA A 4 33.24 27.76 50.41
CA ALA A 4 32.83 26.45 49.87
C ALA A 4 31.33 26.14 50.02
N SER A 5 30.51 27.06 50.57
CA SER A 5 29.11 26.76 50.95
C SER A 5 28.05 27.20 49.93
N THR A 6 28.35 28.13 49.02
CA THR A 6 27.36 28.68 48.08
C THR A 6 27.17 27.88 46.79
N ALA A 7 28.02 26.89 46.52
CA ALA A 7 27.88 26.02 45.33
C ALA A 7 26.80 24.95 45.48
N LEU A 8 26.36 24.64 46.70
CA LEU A 8 25.42 23.54 46.97
C LEU A 8 23.94 23.93 46.82
N ALA A 9 23.63 25.19 46.51
CA ALA A 9 22.25 25.66 46.34
C ALA A 9 21.77 25.68 44.86
N PHE A 10 22.67 25.57 43.88
CA PHE A 10 22.29 25.56 42.46
C PHE A 10 22.09 24.13 41.91
N ASP A 11 22.57 23.11 42.64
CA ASP A 11 22.49 21.70 42.22
C ASP A 11 21.14 21.04 42.52
N SER A 12 20.33 21.60 43.43
CA SER A 12 19.05 20.99 43.84
C SER A 12 17.88 21.27 42.90
N ALA A 13 18.04 22.13 41.89
CA ALA A 13 16.99 22.44 40.90
C ALA A 13 17.06 21.55 39.65
N ILE A 14 18.12 20.75 39.46
CA ILE A 14 18.31 19.93 38.25
C ILE A 14 17.99 18.45 38.52
N SER A 15 17.89 18.02 39.77
CA SER A 15 17.64 16.62 40.14
C SER A 15 16.17 16.32 40.44
N SER A 16 15.34 16.23 39.40
CA SER A 16 14.24 15.26 39.43
C SER A 16 13.91 14.80 38.01
N PRO A 17 14.49 13.68 37.51
CA PRO A 17 14.06 13.08 36.25
C PRO A 17 12.55 12.77 36.21
N SER A 18 11.90 12.69 37.38
CA SER A 18 10.45 12.50 37.53
C SER A 18 9.61 13.72 37.15
N SER A 19 10.12 14.95 37.21
CA SER A 19 9.31 16.16 36.90
C SER A 19 9.09 16.32 35.38
N TYR A 20 10.12 16.08 34.58
CA TYR A 20 10.01 15.99 33.11
C TYR A 20 9.13 14.82 32.68
N PHE A 21 9.23 13.68 33.39
CA PHE A 21 8.41 12.50 33.13
C PHE A 21 6.91 12.76 33.38
N ASN A 22 6.58 13.49 34.45
CA ASN A 22 5.21 13.87 34.75
C ASN A 22 4.67 14.94 33.78
N ALA A 23 5.50 15.88 33.31
CA ALA A 23 5.12 16.86 32.27
C ALA A 23 4.86 16.21 30.90
N LEU A 24 5.57 15.11 30.59
CA LEU A 24 5.30 14.25 29.43
C LEU A 24 4.03 13.40 29.60
N PHE A 25 3.52 13.24 30.82
CA PHE A 25 2.36 12.39 31.15
C PHE A 25 1.07 13.18 31.43
N THR A 26 1.13 14.49 31.67
CA THR A 26 -0.06 15.37 31.77
C THR A 26 -0.66 15.70 30.41
N PHE A 27 -0.64 14.75 29.46
CA PHE A 27 -1.33 14.91 28.20
C PHE A 27 -2.81 14.56 28.39
N SER A 28 -3.69 15.55 28.23
CA SER A 28 -5.13 15.34 28.15
C SER A 28 -5.46 14.29 27.09
N SER A 29 -6.47 13.46 27.31
CA SER A 29 -6.87 12.39 26.37
C SER A 29 -7.06 12.90 24.93
N SER A 30 -7.52 14.14 24.76
CA SER A 30 -7.65 14.80 23.46
C SER A 30 -6.31 15.09 22.77
N SER A 31 -5.30 15.51 23.53
CA SER A 31 -3.96 15.79 23.01
C SER A 31 -3.22 14.52 22.57
N LEU A 32 -3.43 13.39 23.26
CA LEU A 32 -2.90 12.09 22.84
C LEU A 32 -3.51 11.61 21.52
N LEU A 33 -4.83 11.77 21.36
CA LEU A 33 -5.52 11.40 20.12
C LEU A 33 -5.02 12.21 18.93
N LEU A 34 -4.86 13.53 19.08
CA LEU A 34 -4.34 14.39 18.01
C LEU A 34 -2.90 14.04 17.64
N LEU A 35 -2.05 13.76 18.63
CA LEU A 35 -0.67 13.38 18.39
C LEU A 35 -0.60 12.04 17.63
N ALA A 36 -1.35 11.03 18.08
CA ALA A 36 -1.44 9.72 17.42
C ALA A 36 -1.97 9.83 15.98
N LEU A 37 -2.98 10.68 15.75
CA LEU A 37 -3.53 10.92 14.41
C LEU A 37 -2.48 11.59 13.50
N SER A 38 -1.73 12.55 14.03
CA SER A 38 -0.65 13.23 13.28
C SER A 38 0.48 12.27 12.91
N LEU A 39 0.90 11.40 13.84
CA LEU A 39 1.93 10.38 13.61
C LEU A 39 1.47 9.35 12.58
N CYS A 40 0.22 8.90 12.68
CA CYS A 40 -0.39 7.99 11.70
C CYS A 40 -0.44 8.62 10.30
N PHE A 41 -0.87 9.88 10.21
CA PHE A 41 -0.92 10.60 8.94
C PHE A 41 0.48 10.77 8.33
N LEU A 42 1.46 11.17 9.14
CA LEU A 42 2.84 11.37 8.70
C LEU A 42 3.49 10.05 8.26
N TYR A 43 3.23 8.96 8.99
CA TYR A 43 3.65 7.61 8.60
C TYR A 43 3.03 7.19 7.26
N PHE A 44 1.73 7.40 7.07
CA PHE A 44 1.05 7.05 5.83
C PHE A 44 1.57 7.87 4.65
N CYS A 45 1.79 9.17 4.84
CA CYS A 45 2.40 10.04 3.84
C CYS A 45 3.83 9.60 3.50
N ALA A 46 4.67 9.32 4.50
CA ALA A 46 6.03 8.85 4.30
C ALA A 46 6.06 7.51 3.55
N PHE A 47 5.15 6.59 3.89
CA PHE A 47 5.00 5.31 3.21
C PHE A 47 4.56 5.48 1.75
N ALA A 48 3.57 6.34 1.49
CA ALA A 48 3.11 6.64 0.13
C ALA A 48 4.22 7.28 -0.73
N ILE A 49 4.99 8.19 -0.15
CA ILE A 49 6.14 8.83 -0.80
C ILE A 49 7.25 7.81 -1.05
N TYR A 50 7.55 6.93 -0.09
CA TYR A 50 8.52 5.85 -0.26
C TYR A 50 8.13 4.91 -1.40
N GLN A 51 6.85 4.53 -1.48
CA GLN A 51 6.32 3.70 -2.57
C GLN A 51 6.39 4.41 -3.95
N LEU A 52 6.28 5.75 -3.97
CA LEU A 52 6.42 6.55 -5.18
C LEU A 52 7.87 6.66 -5.65
N PHE A 53 8.78 7.02 -4.74
CA PHE A 53 10.14 7.44 -5.07
C PHE A 53 11.16 6.31 -5.06
N LEU A 54 11.03 5.31 -4.19
CA LEU A 54 11.98 4.20 -4.10
C LEU A 54 11.63 3.00 -4.98
N SER A 55 10.53 3.07 -5.74
CA SER A 55 10.25 2.04 -6.73
C SER A 55 11.09 2.28 -8.00
N PRO A 56 11.92 1.32 -8.44
CA PRO A 56 12.66 1.40 -9.71
C PRO A 56 11.73 1.49 -10.95
N LEU A 57 10.40 1.41 -10.74
CA LEU A 57 9.35 1.61 -11.74
C LEU A 57 8.90 3.08 -11.88
N SER A 58 9.59 4.05 -11.25
CA SER A 58 9.29 5.49 -11.40
C SER A 58 9.64 6.05 -12.78
N ALA A 59 10.50 5.38 -13.54
CA ALA A 59 10.81 5.73 -14.93
C ALA A 59 9.62 5.52 -15.89
N LEU A 60 8.60 4.77 -15.47
CA LEU A 60 7.44 4.48 -16.29
C LEU A 60 6.42 5.63 -16.18
N PRO A 61 5.95 6.17 -17.31
CA PRO A 61 4.96 7.25 -17.29
C PRO A 61 3.65 6.73 -16.70
N GLY A 62 3.05 7.50 -15.80
CA GLY A 62 1.78 7.14 -15.17
C GLY A 62 1.19 8.26 -14.33
N PRO A 63 -0.12 8.24 -14.10
CA PRO A 63 -0.78 9.22 -13.25
C PRO A 63 -0.38 9.07 -11.78
N TRP A 64 -0.11 10.19 -11.10
CA TRP A 64 0.35 10.22 -9.71
C TRP A 64 -0.61 9.51 -8.73
N TYR A 65 -1.92 9.57 -8.99
CA TYR A 65 -2.94 8.88 -8.18
C TYR A 65 -2.88 7.34 -8.31
N ALA A 66 -2.46 6.80 -9.45
CA ALA A 66 -2.29 5.36 -9.64
C ALA A 66 -1.08 4.81 -8.86
N ALA A 67 -0.13 5.68 -8.53
CA ALA A 67 1.05 5.30 -7.75
C ALA A 67 0.78 5.26 -6.23
N ILE A 68 -0.26 5.96 -5.75
CA ILE A 68 -0.58 6.08 -4.31
C ILE A 68 -1.58 5.01 -3.86
N SER A 69 -2.47 4.52 -4.74
CA SER A 69 -3.55 3.63 -4.32
C SER A 69 -4.12 2.75 -5.44
N ASP A 70 -4.17 1.43 -5.21
CA ASP A 70 -4.91 0.46 -6.03
C ASP A 70 -6.42 0.73 -6.03
N PHE A 71 -6.94 1.56 -5.12
CA PHE A 71 -8.37 1.84 -4.95
C PHE A 71 -9.01 2.43 -6.22
N TRP A 72 -8.27 3.25 -6.96
CA TRP A 72 -8.74 3.80 -8.23
C TRP A 72 -9.02 2.68 -9.23
N LEU A 73 -8.08 1.73 -9.38
CA LEU A 73 -8.27 0.57 -10.26
C LEU A 73 -9.43 -0.30 -9.79
N THR A 74 -9.51 -0.60 -8.49
CA THR A 74 -10.61 -1.40 -7.91
C THR A 74 -11.97 -0.77 -8.19
N THR A 75 -12.09 0.55 -8.09
CA THR A 75 -13.35 1.26 -8.39
C THR A 75 -13.76 1.09 -9.85
N HIS A 76 -12.81 1.18 -10.79
CA HIS A 76 -13.07 0.97 -12.22
C HIS A 76 -13.36 -0.49 -12.57
N VAL A 77 -12.76 -1.44 -11.85
CA VAL A 77 -13.05 -2.88 -11.97
C VAL A 77 -14.47 -3.18 -11.51
N VAL A 78 -14.88 -2.65 -10.36
CA VAL A 78 -16.26 -2.80 -9.83
C VAL A 78 -17.30 -2.19 -10.77
N ARG A 79 -16.96 -1.11 -11.47
CA ARG A 79 -17.82 -0.47 -12.47
C ARG A 79 -17.78 -1.15 -13.85
N LEU A 80 -17.00 -2.21 -14.03
CA LEU A 80 -16.76 -2.88 -15.32
C LEU A 80 -16.25 -1.93 -16.43
N GLN A 81 -15.66 -0.78 -16.07
CA GLN A 81 -15.17 0.23 -17.01
C GLN A 81 -13.65 0.18 -17.21
N GLN A 82 -12.97 -0.79 -16.59
CA GLN A 82 -11.51 -0.95 -16.63
C GLN A 82 -10.92 -0.88 -18.04
N CYS A 83 -11.53 -1.53 -19.04
CA CYS A 83 -10.97 -1.60 -20.39
C CYS A 83 -10.93 -0.22 -21.06
N LYS A 84 -12.01 0.57 -20.94
CA LYS A 84 -12.09 1.93 -21.51
C LYS A 84 -11.06 2.84 -20.84
N THR A 85 -10.98 2.77 -19.52
CA THR A 85 -10.03 3.55 -18.73
C THR A 85 -8.58 3.24 -19.08
N VAL A 86 -8.25 1.95 -19.28
CA VAL A 86 -6.92 1.51 -19.71
C VAL A 86 -6.59 2.02 -21.11
N GLN A 87 -7.55 1.98 -22.04
CA GLN A 87 -7.36 2.50 -23.39
C GLN A 87 -7.04 4.00 -23.36
N THR A 88 -7.79 4.79 -22.59
CA THR A 88 -7.52 6.23 -22.42
C THR A 88 -6.15 6.50 -21.78
N LEU A 89 -5.66 5.61 -20.92
CA LEU A 89 -4.32 5.70 -20.36
C LEU A 89 -3.24 5.49 -21.42
N PHE A 90 -3.41 4.50 -22.30
CA PHE A 90 -2.49 4.26 -23.41
C PHE A 90 -2.47 5.43 -24.41
N ASP A 91 -3.63 6.03 -24.70
CA ASP A 91 -3.72 7.21 -25.57
C ASP A 91 -2.95 8.41 -24.99
N LYS A 92 -2.88 8.54 -23.66
CA LYS A 92 -2.27 9.68 -22.98
C LYS A 92 -0.78 9.51 -22.65
N TYR A 93 -0.38 8.31 -22.21
CA TYR A 93 0.96 8.03 -21.68
C TYR A 93 1.81 7.15 -22.61
N GLY A 94 1.21 6.61 -23.68
CA GLY A 94 1.90 5.74 -24.63
C GLY A 94 1.85 4.26 -24.26
N PRO A 95 2.64 3.40 -24.92
CA PRO A 95 2.47 1.94 -24.91
C PRO A 95 2.80 1.24 -23.58
N VAL A 96 3.40 1.95 -22.62
CA VAL A 96 3.76 1.41 -21.30
C VAL A 96 3.26 2.35 -20.22
N VAL A 97 2.39 1.87 -19.34
CA VAL A 97 1.78 2.70 -18.29
C VAL A 97 1.77 1.99 -16.95
N ARG A 98 2.14 2.72 -15.90
CA ARG A 98 2.03 2.25 -14.51
C ARG A 98 0.61 2.52 -13.97
N VAL A 99 -0.09 1.46 -13.55
CA VAL A 99 -1.49 1.52 -13.09
C VAL A 99 -1.63 1.25 -11.58
N GLY A 100 -0.60 0.68 -10.95
CA GLY A 100 -0.57 0.47 -9.51
C GLY A 100 0.86 0.59 -8.95
N PRO A 101 1.02 0.44 -7.62
CA PRO A 101 2.34 0.47 -6.98
C PRO A 101 3.25 -0.66 -7.47
N ASN A 102 2.68 -1.84 -7.73
CA ASN A 102 3.38 -3.03 -8.22
C ASN A 102 2.75 -3.60 -9.50
N LYS A 103 2.04 -2.78 -10.29
CA LYS A 103 1.30 -3.21 -11.48
C LYS A 103 1.60 -2.30 -12.67
N VAL A 104 2.02 -2.91 -13.77
CA VAL A 104 2.31 -2.25 -15.04
C VAL A 104 1.53 -2.94 -16.14
N ILE A 105 0.98 -2.13 -17.04
CA ILE A 105 0.30 -2.62 -18.24
C ILE A 105 1.15 -2.27 -19.46
N PHE A 106 1.21 -3.21 -20.39
CA PHE A 106 1.95 -3.08 -21.64
C PHE A 106 0.98 -3.29 -22.81
N LEU A 107 1.02 -2.39 -23.79
CA LEU A 107 0.35 -2.55 -25.08
C LEU A 107 1.29 -3.14 -26.14
N ASP A 108 2.60 -3.01 -25.94
CA ASP A 108 3.61 -3.45 -26.88
C ASP A 108 3.83 -4.97 -26.87
N VAL A 109 3.83 -5.56 -28.07
CA VAL A 109 4.00 -7.00 -28.29
C VAL A 109 5.42 -7.46 -27.93
N THR A 110 6.44 -6.63 -28.14
CA THR A 110 7.84 -7.02 -27.87
C THR A 110 8.08 -7.14 -26.37
N THR A 111 7.62 -6.13 -25.62
CA THR A 111 7.70 -6.10 -24.16
C THR A 111 6.85 -7.22 -23.55
N MET A 112 5.63 -7.43 -24.05
CA MET A 112 4.76 -8.53 -23.62
C MET A 112 5.46 -9.89 -23.78
N ARG A 113 6.03 -10.18 -24.96
CA ARG A 113 6.75 -11.43 -25.20
C ARG A 113 7.92 -11.61 -24.22
N SER A 114 8.70 -10.57 -23.97
CA SER A 114 9.84 -10.63 -23.05
C SER A 114 9.43 -11.00 -21.61
N VAL A 115 8.30 -10.48 -21.13
CA VAL A 115 7.79 -10.76 -19.78
C VAL A 115 7.20 -12.17 -19.68
N TYR A 116 6.44 -12.61 -20.70
CA TYR A 116 5.77 -13.91 -20.67
C TYR A 116 6.69 -15.10 -20.99
N CYS A 117 7.71 -14.92 -21.82
CA CYS A 117 8.63 -16.00 -22.19
C CYS A 117 9.68 -16.31 -21.12
N VAL A 118 9.92 -15.39 -20.17
CA VAL A 118 10.90 -15.57 -19.12
C VAL A 118 10.20 -16.16 -17.88
N HIS A 119 10.49 -17.43 -17.57
CA HIS A 119 9.98 -18.11 -16.35
C HIS A 119 10.49 -17.53 -15.02
N LYS A 120 11.12 -16.35 -15.02
CA LYS A 120 11.59 -15.67 -13.79
C LYS A 120 10.48 -14.97 -13.03
N PHE A 121 9.30 -14.76 -13.65
CA PHE A 121 8.18 -14.09 -13.01
C PHE A 121 7.08 -15.08 -12.66
N ASP A 122 6.75 -15.18 -11.37
CA ASP A 122 5.60 -15.95 -10.91
C ASP A 122 4.30 -15.32 -11.41
N LYS A 123 3.39 -16.17 -11.89
CA LYS A 123 2.04 -15.73 -12.28
C LYS A 123 1.32 -15.21 -11.04
N SER A 124 0.61 -14.10 -11.19
CA SER A 124 -0.12 -13.49 -10.07
C SER A 124 -1.12 -14.47 -9.44
N THR A 125 -1.33 -14.32 -8.13
CA THR A 125 -2.31 -15.10 -7.35
C THR A 125 -3.73 -15.01 -7.88
N TYR A 126 -4.07 -13.94 -8.61
CA TYR A 126 -5.38 -13.78 -9.27
C TYR A 126 -5.68 -14.91 -10.26
N TYR A 127 -4.68 -15.42 -10.99
CA TYR A 127 -4.89 -16.55 -11.90
C TYR A 127 -5.28 -17.82 -11.13
N LYS A 128 -4.65 -18.07 -9.98
CA LYS A 128 -4.96 -19.24 -9.15
C LYS A 128 -6.38 -19.17 -8.60
N SER A 129 -6.81 -18.01 -8.11
CA SER A 129 -8.18 -17.85 -7.59
C SER A 129 -9.26 -17.99 -8.67
N LEU A 130 -9.01 -17.48 -9.88
CA LEU A 130 -9.93 -17.65 -11.01
C LEU A 130 -10.04 -19.12 -11.43
N LEU A 131 -8.92 -19.83 -11.49
CA LEU A 131 -8.89 -21.24 -11.89
C LEU A 131 -9.56 -22.15 -10.85
N THR A 132 -9.35 -21.87 -9.55
CA THR A 132 -10.06 -22.55 -8.46
C THR A 132 -11.56 -22.27 -8.49
N LEU A 133 -12.00 -21.05 -8.81
CA LEU A 133 -13.43 -20.74 -8.92
C LEU A 133 -14.09 -21.49 -10.08
N VAL A 134 -13.45 -21.55 -11.24
CA VAL A 134 -13.97 -22.33 -12.38
C VAL A 134 -13.99 -23.82 -12.07
N PHE A 135 -12.94 -24.34 -11.40
CA PHE A 135 -12.89 -25.74 -10.97
C PHE A 135 -13.96 -26.06 -9.91
N SER A 136 -14.18 -25.16 -8.95
CA SER A 136 -15.23 -25.32 -7.93
C SER A 136 -16.63 -25.24 -8.54
N LEU A 137 -16.86 -24.36 -9.53
CA LEU A 137 -18.13 -24.32 -10.27
C LEU A 137 -18.34 -25.59 -11.08
N SER A 138 -17.29 -26.11 -11.72
CA SER A 138 -17.33 -27.37 -12.47
C SER A 138 -17.60 -28.57 -11.57
N ILE A 139 -17.00 -28.63 -10.38
CA ILE A 139 -17.29 -29.67 -9.37
C ILE A 139 -18.74 -29.55 -8.88
N CYS A 140 -19.22 -28.33 -8.64
CA CYS A 140 -20.60 -28.11 -8.19
C CYS A 140 -21.62 -28.52 -9.26
N CYS A 141 -21.34 -28.27 -10.55
CA CYS A 141 -22.17 -28.73 -11.66
C CYS A 141 -22.13 -30.25 -11.79
N SER A 142 -20.93 -30.84 -11.73
CA SER A 142 -20.75 -32.30 -11.81
C SER A 142 -21.35 -33.05 -10.61
N LEU A 143 -21.39 -32.45 -9.42
CA LEU A 143 -22.08 -33.02 -8.25
C LEU A 143 -23.60 -32.93 -8.37
N ASN A 144 -24.14 -31.91 -9.04
CA ASN A 144 -25.58 -31.79 -9.26
C ASN A 144 -26.09 -32.86 -10.26
N ASP A 145 -25.26 -33.24 -11.24
CA ASP A 145 -25.55 -34.35 -12.16
C ASP A 145 -25.48 -35.74 -11.47
N VAL A 146 -24.54 -35.98 -10.54
CA VAL A 146 -24.46 -37.25 -9.77
C VAL A 146 -25.63 -37.39 -8.79
N PHE A 147 -26.10 -36.27 -8.23
CA PHE A 147 -27.25 -36.27 -7.31
C PHE A 147 -28.58 -36.51 -8.05
N PHE A 148 -28.71 -36.06 -9.29
CA PHE A 148 -29.94 -36.26 -10.09
C PHE A 148 -30.10 -37.68 -10.65
N HIS A 149 -29.01 -38.45 -10.77
CA HIS A 149 -29.05 -39.82 -11.27
C HIS A 149 -29.30 -40.88 -10.17
N THR A 150 -29.39 -40.47 -8.90
CA THR A 150 -29.62 -41.34 -7.73
C THR A 150 -30.95 -41.03 -7.02
N ILE A 151 -31.96 -40.59 -7.77
CA ILE A 151 -33.36 -40.43 -7.33
C ILE A 151 -34.25 -40.95 -8.46
#